data_AF-A0A5Q4E732-F1
#
_entry.id   AF-A0A5Q4E732-F1
#
_cell.length_a   1.000
_cell.length_b   1.000
_cell.length_c   1.000
_cell.angle_alpha   90.00
_cell.angle_beta   90.00
_cell.angle_gamma   90.00
#
_symmetry.space_group_name_H-M   'P 1'
#
loop_
_entity.id
_entity.type
_entity.pdbx_description
1 polymer ?
#
loop_
_entity_poly.entity_id
_entity_poly.type
_entity_poly.pdbx_seq_one_letter_code
_entity_poly.pdbx_strand_id
1 'polypeptide(L)'
;MHHVNNPSFVSFLETYKRKLTELFTERNNEGLMSAQRGLPPYVLRQILECNPLATFIPEEYGGRGAKTHETLSMLEVSSYQSLPLSLMMGINGALFLQPLANYGNEDVKKKIFRDFLVGKNMGGLMITEPNFGSEALKMQTGFLRSGKHYSVSGLKHWAGLTGWADYWLITARERDGLGNLGKDIGFFIHDTSNGGIEVEEVFQNLGLYMLPYGRNRVEIQVPESHRLQPKTTGITMMLDLLHRSRLQFPGMATGFLRRMLDEAVHHCKTRNVGGTSLFNYDQVKERLAQLQSWFTVSSAMSYFTSSNVPLEKDTSRSDLPANSIKSVVTDYMQSAAQHLLQLVGAKGYKLDHIAGRSVVDSRPFQIFEGSNDILYQQITESVLKMMRKMPSANLYDFLKDYTYTEKAADYFKDILNFRIDYGMAQRKMVELGQAISRMVSMNMTMDLGEKGFNQEMVSNSLAVLQKEIRMILSGYSFNNNAGIAYDPEGENNWLNYLPLRSEVRQGAG
;
A
#
# COMPACT_ATOMS: atom_id res chain seq x y z
N MET A 1 14.34 30.45 22.01
CA MET A 1 13.26 30.20 21.04
C MET A 1 13.55 31.02 19.79
N HIS A 2 14.26 30.44 18.82
CA HIS A 2 14.34 31.04 17.50
C HIS A 2 13.09 30.60 16.73
N HIS A 3 12.17 31.53 16.49
CA HIS A 3 11.13 31.33 15.47
C HIS A 3 11.84 31.26 14.12
N VAL A 4 12.24 30.04 13.73
CA VAL A 4 12.61 29.77 12.34
C VAL A 4 11.34 30.05 11.53
N ASN A 5 11.44 30.98 10.58
CA ASN A 5 10.36 31.31 9.66
C ASN A 5 10.08 30.07 8.80
N ASN A 6 9.24 29.17 9.29
CA ASN A 6 8.90 27.95 8.58
C ASN A 6 8.10 28.35 7.32
N PRO A 7 8.55 27.97 6.11
CA PRO A 7 7.81 28.31 4.91
C PRO A 7 6.40 27.73 4.97
N SER A 8 5.46 28.42 4.33
CA SER A 8 4.11 27.89 4.13
C SER A 8 4.18 26.50 3.50
N PHE A 9 3.24 25.62 3.83
CA PHE A 9 3.25 24.26 3.30
C PHE A 9 3.25 24.23 1.77
N VAL A 10 2.51 25.14 1.14
CA VAL A 10 2.48 25.29 -0.32
C VAL A 10 3.87 25.57 -0.90
N SER A 11 4.61 26.52 -0.32
CA SER A 11 5.96 26.85 -0.79
C SER A 11 6.96 25.71 -0.56
N PHE A 12 6.81 25.01 0.58
CA PHE A 12 7.60 23.82 0.91
C PHE A 12 7.38 22.69 -0.11
N LEU A 13 6.11 22.37 -0.41
CA LEU A 13 5.72 21.35 -1.37
C LEU A 13 6.18 21.67 -2.79
N GLU A 14 6.02 22.91 -3.25
CA GLU A 14 6.47 23.34 -4.58
C GLU A 14 8.00 23.30 -4.72
N THR A 15 8.72 23.67 -3.65
CA THR A 15 10.19 23.55 -3.63
C THR A 15 10.62 22.09 -3.75
N TYR A 16 9.97 21.18 -3.02
CA TYR A 16 10.24 19.76 -3.10
C TYR A 16 9.92 19.19 -4.49
N LYS A 17 8.74 19.52 -5.03
CA LYS A 17 8.31 19.11 -6.38
C LYS A 17 9.31 19.54 -7.45
N ARG A 18 9.73 20.81 -7.44
CA ARG A 18 10.75 21.32 -8.37
C ARG A 18 12.07 20.57 -8.23
N LYS A 19 12.50 20.28 -7.00
CA LYS A 19 13.74 19.53 -6.77
C LYS A 19 13.63 18.10 -7.33
N LEU A 20 12.49 17.43 -7.16
CA LEU A 20 12.26 16.11 -7.76
C LEU A 20 12.33 16.16 -9.29
N THR A 21 11.67 17.13 -9.93
CA THR A 21 11.75 17.32 -11.39
C THR A 21 13.19 17.55 -11.85
N GLU A 22 13.92 18.45 -11.19
CA GLU A 22 15.32 18.73 -11.49
C GLU A 22 16.16 17.44 -11.42
N LEU A 23 15.99 16.65 -10.35
CA LEU A 23 16.79 15.46 -10.10
C LEU A 23 16.45 14.29 -11.02
N PHE A 24 15.18 14.03 -11.31
CA PHE A 24 14.77 12.85 -12.07
C PHE A 24 14.71 13.09 -13.58
N THR A 25 14.43 14.32 -14.01
CA THR A 25 14.12 14.64 -15.41
C THR A 25 15.17 15.55 -16.05
N GLU A 26 15.64 16.58 -15.35
CA GLU A 26 16.55 17.58 -15.94
C GLU A 26 18.02 17.16 -15.85
N ARG A 27 18.43 16.58 -14.71
CA ARG A 27 19.82 16.17 -14.43
C ARG A 27 20.08 14.69 -14.64
N ASN A 28 19.04 13.87 -14.69
CA ASN A 28 19.12 12.44 -14.90
C ASN A 28 18.07 11.97 -15.90
N ASN A 29 18.18 10.71 -16.31
CA ASN A 29 17.15 10.02 -17.07
C ASN A 29 16.38 9.09 -16.13
N GLU A 30 15.12 9.41 -15.82
CA GLU A 30 14.26 8.62 -14.93
C GLU A 30 14.14 7.15 -15.37
N GLY A 31 14.05 6.89 -16.67
CA GLY A 31 13.93 5.55 -17.24
C GLY A 31 15.15 4.70 -16.93
N LEU A 32 16.34 5.22 -17.22
CA LEU A 32 17.60 4.54 -16.93
C LEU A 32 17.82 4.34 -15.43
N MET A 33 17.51 5.35 -14.62
CA MET A 33 17.66 5.26 -13.17
C MET A 33 16.69 4.22 -12.58
N SER A 34 15.46 4.13 -13.09
CA SER A 34 14.48 3.13 -12.65
C SER A 34 14.86 1.69 -13.03
N ALA A 35 15.68 1.51 -14.07
CA ALA A 35 16.16 0.21 -14.52
C ALA A 35 17.36 -0.31 -13.70
N GLN A 36 17.99 0.55 -12.88
CA GLN A 36 19.14 0.20 -12.05
C GLN A 36 18.75 0.00 -10.58
N ARG A 37 19.47 -0.87 -9.87
CA ARG A 37 19.28 -1.10 -8.43
C ARG A 37 19.88 0.04 -7.61
N GLY A 38 19.14 0.44 -6.59
CA GLY A 38 19.46 1.56 -5.72
C GLY A 38 19.04 2.91 -6.27
N LEU A 39 19.52 3.96 -5.62
CA LEU A 39 19.37 5.34 -6.03
C LEU A 39 20.77 5.99 -5.94
N PRO A 40 21.20 6.81 -6.92
CA PRO A 40 22.49 7.46 -6.83
C PRO A 40 22.61 8.24 -5.50
N PRO A 41 23.69 8.06 -4.71
CA PRO A 41 23.77 8.63 -3.37
C PRO A 41 23.58 10.15 -3.29
N TYR A 42 24.00 10.90 -4.32
CA TYR A 42 23.78 12.35 -4.37
C TYR A 42 22.31 12.72 -4.62
N VAL A 43 21.55 11.90 -5.36
CA VAL A 43 20.12 12.11 -5.59
C VAL A 43 19.37 11.92 -4.27
N LEU A 44 19.63 10.81 -3.57
CA LEU A 44 19.03 10.57 -2.24
C LEU A 44 19.35 11.71 -1.27
N ARG A 45 20.62 12.13 -1.19
CA ARG A 45 21.05 13.22 -0.31
C ARG A 45 20.29 14.52 -0.59
N GLN A 46 20.20 14.94 -1.85
CA GLN A 46 19.51 16.19 -2.21
C GLN A 46 17.99 16.13 -1.98
N ILE A 47 17.38 14.94 -2.10
CA ILE A 47 15.98 14.73 -1.72
C ILE A 47 15.80 14.90 -0.21
N LEU A 48 16.65 14.26 0.60
CA LEU A 48 16.57 14.34 2.07
C LEU A 48 16.95 15.73 2.61
N GLU A 49 17.80 16.47 1.90
CA GLU A 49 18.10 17.88 2.20
C GLU A 49 16.85 18.76 2.16
N CYS A 50 15.86 18.45 1.31
CA CYS A 50 14.56 19.13 1.31
C CYS A 50 13.69 18.82 2.54
N ASN A 51 14.12 17.92 3.44
CA ASN A 51 13.39 17.55 4.65
C ASN A 51 11.96 17.01 4.42
N PRO A 52 11.70 16.15 3.43
CA PRO A 52 10.34 15.68 3.15
C PRO A 52 9.71 14.96 4.37
N LEU A 53 10.52 14.30 5.20
CA LEU A 53 10.07 13.60 6.39
C LEU A 53 9.65 14.52 7.54
N ALA A 54 9.93 15.83 7.46
CA ALA A 54 9.49 16.80 8.48
C ALA A 54 7.96 16.86 8.60
N THR A 55 7.21 16.51 7.54
CA THR A 55 5.75 16.42 7.60
C THR A 55 5.23 15.30 8.50
N PHE A 56 6.07 14.33 8.89
CA PHE A 56 5.70 13.23 9.79
C PHE A 56 6.11 13.48 11.24
N ILE A 57 6.81 14.59 11.52
CA ILE A 57 7.38 14.90 12.82
C ILE A 57 6.53 15.98 13.52
N PRO A 58 6.18 15.80 14.81
CA PRO A 58 5.47 16.83 15.57
C PRO A 58 6.24 18.16 15.66
N GLU A 59 5.51 19.27 15.78
CA GLU A 59 6.09 20.62 15.76
C GLU A 59 7.02 20.88 16.94
N GLU A 60 6.71 20.31 18.12
CA GLU A 60 7.54 20.42 19.33
C GLU A 60 8.96 19.84 19.17
N TYR A 61 9.17 18.94 18.20
CA TYR A 61 10.49 18.40 17.86
C TYR A 61 11.11 19.05 16.61
N GLY A 62 10.56 20.18 16.14
CA GLY A 62 11.05 20.92 14.98
C GLY A 62 10.50 20.44 13.63
N GLY A 63 9.51 19.53 13.64
CA GLY A 63 8.80 19.09 12.44
C GLY A 63 7.68 20.06 12.02
N ARG A 64 6.79 19.58 11.14
CA ARG A 64 5.64 20.36 10.63
C ARG A 64 4.31 20.00 11.28
N GLY A 65 4.36 19.30 12.42
CA GLY A 65 3.16 18.99 13.21
C GLY A 65 2.45 17.72 12.79
N ALA A 66 3.07 16.84 11.99
CA ALA A 66 2.51 15.56 11.59
C ALA A 66 1.09 15.64 10.98
N LYS A 67 0.78 16.75 10.29
CA LYS A 67 -0.56 17.01 9.75
C LYS A 67 -0.82 16.06 8.58
N THR A 68 -1.91 15.29 8.67
CA THR A 68 -2.22 14.22 7.72
C THR A 68 -2.25 14.72 6.27
N HIS A 69 -2.90 15.84 5.98
CA HIS A 69 -2.93 16.38 4.61
C HIS A 69 -1.53 16.77 4.08
N GLU A 70 -0.62 17.26 4.93
CA GLU A 70 0.76 17.57 4.53
C GLU A 70 1.52 16.26 4.23
N THR A 71 1.36 15.23 5.06
CA THR A 71 1.99 13.91 4.82
C THR A 71 1.51 13.27 3.51
N LEU A 72 0.20 13.27 3.24
CA LEU A 72 -0.35 12.70 2.01
C LEU A 72 0.13 13.45 0.78
N SER A 73 0.18 14.78 0.84
CA SER A 73 0.67 15.62 -0.26
C SER A 73 2.15 15.38 -0.59
N MET A 74 2.99 15.15 0.43
CA MET A 74 4.40 14.79 0.22
C MET A 74 4.56 13.42 -0.43
N LEU A 75 3.76 12.43 -0.02
CA LEU A 75 3.72 11.12 -0.66
C LEU A 75 3.21 11.20 -2.09
N GLU A 76 2.19 12.03 -2.35
CA GLU A 76 1.62 12.26 -3.68
C GLU A 76 2.66 12.84 -4.64
N VAL A 77 3.33 13.92 -4.27
CA VAL A 77 4.39 14.53 -5.08
C VAL A 77 5.54 13.55 -5.33
N SER A 78 5.95 12.80 -4.30
CA SER A 78 6.99 11.77 -4.44
C SER A 78 6.57 10.67 -5.42
N SER A 79 5.30 10.24 -5.36
CA SER A 79 4.78 9.12 -6.14
C SER A 79 4.52 9.48 -7.60
N TYR A 80 4.13 10.73 -7.86
CA TYR A 80 4.03 11.26 -9.22
C TYR A 80 5.37 11.17 -9.93
N GLN A 81 6.47 11.46 -9.22
CA GLN A 81 7.82 11.36 -9.78
C GLN A 81 8.34 9.91 -9.80
N SER A 82 8.18 9.18 -8.70
CA SER A 82 8.72 7.83 -8.53
C SER A 82 7.98 7.08 -7.42
N LEU A 83 7.24 6.03 -7.79
CA LEU A 83 6.57 5.16 -6.83
C LEU A 83 7.52 4.57 -5.76
N PRO A 84 8.70 4.01 -6.09
CA PRO A 84 9.61 3.52 -5.06
C PRO A 84 10.18 4.60 -4.14
N LEU A 85 10.36 5.84 -4.64
CA LEU A 85 10.72 6.96 -3.77
C LEU A 85 9.61 7.27 -2.76
N SER A 86 8.36 7.30 -3.22
CA SER A 86 7.22 7.54 -2.33
C SER A 86 7.09 6.45 -1.26
N LEU A 87 7.29 5.18 -1.64
CA LEU A 87 7.33 4.06 -0.70
C LEU A 87 8.46 4.21 0.33
N MET A 88 9.65 4.66 -0.09
CA MET A 88 10.74 4.99 0.84
C MET A 88 10.31 6.06 1.86
N MET A 89 9.65 7.14 1.42
CA MET A 89 9.12 8.16 2.32
C MET A 89 8.03 7.60 3.25
N GLY A 90 7.16 6.73 2.74
CA GLY A 90 6.12 6.06 3.52
C GLY A 90 6.68 5.14 4.61
N ILE A 91 7.72 4.35 4.31
CA ILE A 91 8.39 3.48 5.29
C ILE A 91 8.99 4.33 6.41
N ASN A 92 9.74 5.37 6.07
CA ASN A 92 10.34 6.27 7.04
C ASN A 92 9.29 7.02 7.88
N GLY A 93 8.29 7.61 7.21
CA GLY A 93 7.28 8.45 7.83
C GLY A 93 6.23 7.67 8.60
N ALA A 94 5.45 6.85 7.89
CA ALA A 94 4.28 6.18 8.44
C ALA A 94 4.64 4.94 9.27
N LEU A 95 5.70 4.20 8.92
CA LEU A 95 6.06 2.94 9.60
C LEU A 95 7.12 3.08 10.69
N PHE A 96 7.83 4.20 10.74
CA PHE A 96 8.85 4.46 11.76
C PHE A 96 8.58 5.74 12.57
N LEU A 97 8.53 6.90 11.92
CA LEU A 97 8.41 8.19 12.63
C LEU A 97 7.05 8.38 13.35
N GLN A 98 5.93 8.01 12.73
CA GLN A 98 4.62 8.11 13.37
C GLN A 98 4.46 7.16 14.58
N PRO A 99 4.87 5.88 14.52
CA PRO A 99 4.91 5.01 15.70
C PRO A 99 5.79 5.56 16.81
N LEU A 100 6.97 6.10 16.46
CA LEU A 100 7.84 6.79 17.43
C LEU A 100 7.13 7.98 18.07
N ALA A 101 6.43 8.81 17.30
CA ALA A 101 5.68 9.96 17.81
C ALA A 101 4.58 9.53 18.80
N ASN A 102 3.81 8.49 18.44
CA ASN A 102 2.65 8.05 19.20
C ASN A 102 2.98 7.22 20.44
N TYR A 103 4.06 6.44 20.39
CA TYR A 103 4.34 5.41 21.39
C TYR A 103 5.78 5.41 21.93
N GLY A 104 6.66 6.27 21.40
CA GLY A 104 8.03 6.38 21.90
C GLY A 104 8.10 6.99 23.31
N ASN A 105 9.18 6.71 24.02
CA ASN A 105 9.52 7.47 25.23
C ASN A 105 10.04 8.87 24.85
N GLU A 106 9.68 9.87 25.64
CA GLU A 106 10.10 11.26 25.43
C GLU A 106 11.62 11.43 25.35
N ASP A 107 12.36 10.71 26.21
CA ASP A 107 13.82 10.74 26.27
C ASP A 107 14.49 10.26 24.96
N VAL A 108 13.79 9.46 24.15
CA VAL A 108 14.30 8.91 22.88
C VAL A 108 13.83 9.73 21.68
N LYS A 109 12.57 10.22 21.70
CA LYS A 109 11.95 10.98 20.60
C LYS A 109 12.82 12.14 20.13
N LYS A 110 13.28 12.99 21.06
CA LYS A 110 14.00 14.23 20.72
C LYS A 110 15.27 13.99 19.93
N LYS A 111 16.08 12.99 20.30
CA LYS A 111 17.30 12.63 19.57
C LYS A 111 16.96 12.13 18.18
N ILE A 112 16.07 11.14 18.08
CA ILE A 112 15.78 10.49 16.80
C ILE A 112 15.14 11.47 15.81
N PHE A 113 14.18 12.30 16.23
CA PHE A 113 13.60 13.31 15.35
C PHE A 113 14.64 14.32 14.85
N ARG A 114 15.58 14.72 15.71
CA ARG A 114 16.70 15.58 15.30
C ARG A 114 17.59 14.88 14.26
N ASP A 115 17.87 13.60 14.45
CA ASP A 115 18.71 12.83 13.51
C ASP A 115 18.05 12.71 12.13
N PHE A 116 16.71 12.60 12.05
CA PHE A 116 15.99 12.65 10.77
C PHE A 116 16.02 14.04 10.12
N LEU A 117 15.80 15.10 10.90
CA LEU A 117 15.74 16.48 10.38
C LEU A 117 17.12 17.01 9.94
N VAL A 118 18.16 16.68 10.71
CA VAL A 118 19.52 17.23 10.55
C VAL A 118 20.46 16.20 9.96
N GLY A 119 20.53 15.01 10.56
CA GLY A 119 21.42 13.91 10.13
C GLY A 119 20.99 13.24 8.84
N LYS A 120 19.72 13.42 8.43
CA LYS A 120 19.11 12.79 7.26
C LYS A 120 19.06 11.26 7.37
N ASN A 121 18.94 10.78 8.59
CA ASN A 121 18.83 9.36 8.88
C ASN A 121 17.55 8.79 8.26
N MET A 122 17.59 7.48 8.01
CA MET A 122 16.46 6.69 7.59
C MET A 122 16.06 5.67 8.66
N GLY A 123 14.79 5.30 8.66
CA GLY A 123 14.21 4.30 9.53
C GLY A 123 13.39 3.26 8.76
N GLY A 124 13.20 2.10 9.37
CA GLY A 124 12.35 1.05 8.84
C GLY A 124 11.64 0.23 9.92
N LEU A 125 10.77 -0.67 9.48
CA LEU A 125 9.98 -1.56 10.33
C LEU A 125 10.25 -3.03 9.98
N MET A 126 10.52 -3.85 10.99
CA MET A 126 10.72 -5.29 10.85
C MET A 126 9.63 -6.08 11.57
N ILE A 127 8.65 -6.58 10.80
CA ILE A 127 7.59 -7.49 11.28
C ILE A 127 7.80 -8.90 10.72
N THR A 128 7.78 -9.02 9.40
CA THR A 128 7.71 -10.27 8.64
C THR A 128 8.93 -11.16 8.86
N GLU A 129 8.68 -12.48 8.91
CA GLU A 129 9.70 -13.52 9.03
C GLU A 129 9.52 -14.58 7.93
N PRO A 130 10.57 -15.35 7.57
CA PRO A 130 10.52 -16.33 6.47
C PRO A 130 9.28 -17.23 6.39
N ASN A 131 8.77 -17.67 7.54
CA ASN A 131 7.61 -18.56 7.63
C ASN A 131 6.34 -17.85 8.13
N PHE A 132 6.41 -16.53 8.40
CA PHE A 132 5.33 -15.76 9.04
C PHE A 132 5.14 -14.40 8.37
N GLY A 133 4.31 -14.39 7.32
CA GLY A 133 3.82 -13.18 6.66
C GLY A 133 2.45 -12.76 7.20
N SER A 134 1.36 -13.22 6.54
CA SER A 134 -0.02 -12.90 6.95
C SER A 134 -0.36 -13.33 8.38
N GLU A 135 0.34 -14.33 8.92
CA GLU A 135 0.23 -14.76 10.32
C GLU A 135 1.31 -14.13 11.22
N ALA A 136 1.51 -12.81 11.12
CA ALA A 136 2.57 -12.09 11.84
C ALA A 136 2.55 -12.32 13.37
N LEU A 137 1.38 -12.56 13.97
CA LEU A 137 1.26 -12.86 15.41
C LEU A 137 1.94 -14.17 15.84
N LYS A 138 2.23 -15.07 14.89
CA LYS A 138 2.97 -16.32 15.12
C LYS A 138 4.48 -16.20 14.93
N MET A 139 5.00 -14.97 14.81
CA MET A 139 6.43 -14.69 14.71
C MET A 139 7.25 -15.39 15.81
N GLN A 140 8.51 -15.70 15.48
CA GLN A 140 9.46 -16.45 16.30
C GLN A 140 10.58 -15.57 16.86
N THR A 141 10.75 -14.34 16.34
CA THR A 141 11.62 -13.34 16.97
C THR A 141 11.14 -13.11 18.40
N GLY A 142 12.04 -13.29 19.34
CA GLY A 142 11.73 -13.27 20.76
C GLY A 142 12.60 -12.28 21.52
N PHE A 143 12.13 -11.87 22.70
CA PHE A 143 12.91 -11.02 23.60
C PHE A 143 12.91 -11.52 25.04
N LEU A 144 13.98 -11.24 25.76
CA LEU A 144 14.12 -11.46 27.21
C LEU A 144 14.41 -10.14 27.90
N ARG A 145 13.77 -9.88 29.04
CA ARG A 145 14.08 -8.72 29.89
C ARG A 145 15.21 -9.08 30.86
N SER A 146 16.25 -8.25 30.91
CA SER A 146 17.33 -8.33 31.90
C SER A 146 17.54 -6.95 32.53
N GLY A 147 16.96 -6.76 33.73
CA GLY A 147 16.97 -5.46 34.41
C GLY A 147 16.31 -4.35 33.58
N LYS A 148 17.12 -3.34 33.20
CA LYS A 148 16.72 -2.18 32.38
C LYS A 148 17.04 -2.35 30.88
N HIS A 149 17.32 -3.57 30.43
CA HIS A 149 17.60 -3.87 29.03
C HIS A 149 16.75 -5.05 28.55
N TYR A 150 16.57 -5.12 27.23
CA TYR A 150 15.97 -6.24 26.54
C TYR A 150 16.97 -6.82 25.55
N SER A 151 17.11 -8.15 25.56
CA SER A 151 17.79 -8.88 24.49
C SER A 151 16.75 -9.30 23.48
N VAL A 152 16.92 -8.97 22.21
CA VAL A 152 16.01 -9.34 21.12
C VAL A 152 16.76 -10.19 20.11
N SER A 153 16.23 -11.36 19.78
CA SER A 153 16.84 -12.27 18.80
C SER A 153 15.83 -12.95 17.88
N GLY A 154 16.20 -13.05 16.60
CA GLY A 154 15.37 -13.70 15.58
C GLY A 154 15.80 -13.39 14.15
N LEU A 155 14.92 -13.73 13.20
CA LEU A 155 15.16 -13.59 11.77
C LEU A 155 14.02 -12.79 11.14
N LYS A 156 14.35 -11.69 10.50
CA LYS A 156 13.40 -10.78 9.83
C LYS A 156 13.70 -10.75 8.34
N HIS A 157 12.68 -10.58 7.50
CA HIS A 157 12.90 -10.42 6.06
C HIS A 157 11.91 -9.46 5.40
N TRP A 158 12.20 -9.05 4.17
CA TRP A 158 11.38 -8.11 3.39
C TRP A 158 11.18 -6.74 4.06
N ALA A 159 12.04 -6.40 5.02
CA ALA A 159 12.09 -5.07 5.59
C ALA A 159 12.71 -4.12 4.56
N GLY A 160 11.90 -3.18 4.05
CA GLY A 160 12.41 -2.18 3.10
C GLY A 160 13.49 -1.32 3.74
N LEU A 161 14.53 -0.99 2.98
CA LEU A 161 15.77 -0.35 3.47
C LEU A 161 16.71 -1.31 4.24
N THR A 162 16.62 -2.62 3.96
CA THR A 162 17.59 -3.61 4.46
C THR A 162 19.01 -3.17 4.13
N GLY A 163 19.87 -3.09 5.15
CA GLY A 163 21.25 -2.62 5.04
C GLY A 163 21.43 -1.10 4.86
N TRP A 164 20.35 -0.33 4.76
CA TRP A 164 20.38 1.13 4.54
C TRP A 164 19.78 1.93 5.70
N ALA A 165 18.86 1.39 6.48
CA ALA A 165 18.22 2.14 7.57
C ALA A 165 19.18 2.32 8.77
N ASP A 166 19.29 3.56 9.25
CA ASP A 166 20.03 3.91 10.45
C ASP A 166 19.28 3.48 11.72
N TYR A 167 17.94 3.45 11.66
CA TYR A 167 17.09 3.01 12.75
C TYR A 167 16.12 1.92 12.32
N TRP A 168 15.91 0.94 13.21
CA TRP A 168 14.88 -0.08 13.03
C TRP A 168 13.88 -0.07 14.16
N LEU A 169 12.60 -0.20 13.81
CA LEU A 169 11.54 -0.59 14.72
C LEU A 169 11.31 -2.10 14.55
N ILE A 170 11.66 -2.88 15.56
CA ILE A 170 11.72 -4.35 15.48
C ILE A 170 10.63 -4.95 16.36
N THR A 171 9.83 -5.87 15.80
CA THR A 171 8.82 -6.60 16.57
C THR A 171 9.33 -7.93 17.09
N ALA A 172 9.02 -8.24 18.35
CA ALA A 172 9.38 -9.49 18.98
C ALA A 172 8.36 -9.89 20.06
N ARG A 173 8.31 -11.16 20.43
CA ARG A 173 7.44 -11.69 21.48
C ARG A 173 8.23 -12.05 22.74
N GLU A 174 7.66 -11.86 23.92
CA GLU A 174 8.37 -12.18 25.16
C GLU A 174 8.67 -13.67 25.25
N ARG A 175 9.90 -14.06 25.59
CA ARG A 175 10.28 -15.45 25.90
C ARG A 175 10.09 -15.68 27.39
N ASP A 176 9.38 -16.75 27.76
CA ASP A 176 9.31 -17.20 29.15
C ASP A 176 10.59 -17.97 29.56
N GLY A 177 10.68 -18.36 30.83
CA GLY A 177 11.83 -19.11 31.36
C GLY A 177 12.03 -20.50 30.76
N LEU A 178 11.04 -21.01 30.00
CA LEU A 178 11.11 -22.28 29.27
C LEU A 178 11.39 -22.06 27.77
N GLY A 179 11.54 -20.82 27.33
CA GLY A 179 11.80 -20.44 25.95
C GLY A 179 10.55 -20.29 25.07
N ASN A 180 9.34 -20.45 25.62
CA ASN A 180 8.09 -20.28 24.86
C ASN A 180 7.81 -18.80 24.62
N LEU A 181 7.15 -18.50 23.49
CA LEU A 181 6.80 -17.13 23.12
C LEU A 181 5.40 -16.76 23.65
N GLY A 182 5.32 -15.66 24.39
CA GLY A 182 4.09 -15.05 24.89
C GLY A 182 3.17 -14.55 23.77
N LYS A 183 1.90 -14.26 24.07
CA LYS A 183 0.91 -13.91 23.03
C LYS A 183 1.03 -12.48 22.50
N ASP A 184 1.57 -11.56 23.29
CA ASP A 184 1.66 -10.13 22.94
C ASP A 184 2.99 -9.79 22.24
N ILE A 185 3.06 -8.60 21.63
CA ILE A 185 4.18 -8.15 20.81
C ILE A 185 4.85 -6.90 21.41
N GLY A 186 6.16 -6.94 21.58
CA GLY A 186 6.99 -5.77 21.87
C GLY A 186 7.50 -5.12 20.59
N PHE A 187 7.66 -3.80 20.63
CA PHE A 187 8.28 -3.00 19.56
C PHE A 187 9.51 -2.30 20.13
N PHE A 188 10.65 -2.47 19.48
CA PHE A 188 11.95 -2.01 19.98
C PHE A 188 12.64 -1.14 18.93
N ILE A 189 13.03 0.06 19.32
CA ILE A 189 13.84 0.95 18.50
C ILE A 189 15.30 0.54 18.65
N HIS A 190 15.99 0.34 17.53
CA HIS A 190 17.42 0.03 17.50
C HIS A 190 18.15 0.98 16.56
N ASP A 191 19.28 1.50 17.01
CA ASP A 191 20.24 2.26 16.18
C ASP A 191 21.24 1.26 15.58
N THR A 192 21.24 1.14 14.26
CA THR A 192 22.04 0.16 13.52
C THR A 192 23.54 0.34 13.74
N SER A 193 24.00 1.54 14.12
CA SER A 193 25.42 1.80 14.44
C SER A 193 25.91 1.02 15.67
N ASN A 194 25.00 0.53 16.52
CA ASN A 194 25.33 -0.33 17.66
C ASN A 194 25.55 -1.82 17.28
N GLY A 195 25.50 -2.17 15.99
CA GLY A 195 25.66 -3.54 15.52
C GLY A 195 24.45 -4.44 15.82
N GLY A 196 24.64 -5.75 15.74
CA GLY A 196 23.60 -6.75 16.07
C GLY A 196 22.52 -6.97 15.01
N ILE A 197 22.62 -6.32 13.85
CA ILE A 197 21.81 -6.64 12.66
C ILE A 197 22.74 -7.06 11.53
N GLU A 198 22.69 -8.33 11.15
CA GLU A 198 23.45 -8.89 10.04
C GLU A 198 22.52 -9.08 8.83
N VAL A 199 22.87 -8.49 7.68
CA VAL A 199 22.17 -8.76 6.41
C VAL A 199 22.71 -10.07 5.83
N GLU A 200 21.99 -11.17 6.04
CA GLU A 200 22.39 -12.50 5.54
C GLU A 200 22.24 -12.62 4.02
N GLU A 201 21.25 -11.95 3.45
CA GLU A 201 20.92 -12.05 2.03
C GLU A 201 20.25 -10.75 1.57
N VAL A 202 20.69 -10.23 0.42
CA VAL A 202 19.99 -9.14 -0.28
C VAL A 202 19.20 -9.75 -1.44
N PHE A 203 17.89 -9.50 -1.45
CA PHE A 203 16.97 -10.08 -2.41
C PHE A 203 17.04 -9.40 -3.79
N GLN A 204 16.90 -10.20 -4.84
CA GLN A 204 16.72 -9.72 -6.20
C GLN A 204 15.22 -9.48 -6.49
N ASN A 205 14.66 -8.43 -5.87
CA ASN A 205 13.26 -8.03 -6.11
C ASN A 205 12.98 -7.73 -7.59
N LEU A 206 11.74 -7.97 -8.04
CA LEU A 206 11.28 -7.79 -9.42
C LEU A 206 11.12 -6.31 -9.82
N GLY A 207 10.53 -5.51 -8.92
CA GLY A 207 10.29 -4.07 -9.07
C GLY A 207 10.80 -3.32 -7.84
N LEU A 208 10.58 -2.01 -7.75
CA LEU A 208 10.97 -1.13 -6.64
C LEU A 208 12.47 -1.08 -6.38
N TYR A 209 13.25 -0.90 -7.44
CA TYR A 209 14.70 -1.05 -7.40
C TYR A 209 15.44 -0.05 -6.51
N MET A 210 14.84 1.10 -6.19
CA MET A 210 15.44 2.08 -5.26
C MET A 210 15.46 1.60 -3.80
N LEU A 211 14.74 0.53 -3.47
CA LEU A 211 14.65 -0.03 -2.12
C LEU A 211 15.36 -1.38 -2.05
N PRO A 212 16.37 -1.54 -1.18
CA PRO A 212 16.91 -2.85 -0.88
C PRO A 212 15.97 -3.61 0.06
N TYR A 213 15.86 -4.91 -0.20
CA TYR A 213 15.16 -5.89 0.63
C TYR A 213 16.11 -7.05 0.90
N GLY A 214 15.92 -7.72 2.02
CA GLY A 214 16.75 -8.87 2.34
C GLY A 214 16.29 -9.63 3.57
N ARG A 215 17.12 -10.57 3.98
CA ARG A 215 17.01 -11.34 5.22
C ARG A 215 18.00 -10.80 6.23
N ASN A 216 17.53 -10.52 7.43
CA ASN A 216 18.25 -9.83 8.50
C ASN A 216 18.24 -10.73 9.75
N ARG A 217 19.42 -11.18 10.20
CA ARG A 217 19.59 -11.80 11.51
C ARG A 217 19.66 -10.69 12.55
N VAL A 218 18.81 -10.75 13.55
CA VAL A 218 18.73 -9.76 14.63
C VAL A 218 19.22 -10.41 15.92
N GLU A 219 20.23 -9.81 16.54
CA GLU A 219 20.80 -10.17 17.84
C GLU A 219 21.25 -8.89 18.55
N ILE A 220 20.29 -8.20 19.21
CA ILE A 220 20.51 -6.86 19.76
C ILE A 220 20.23 -6.80 21.26
N GLN A 221 20.81 -5.78 21.90
CA GLN A 221 20.50 -5.37 23.27
C GLN A 221 19.97 -3.93 23.22
N VAL A 222 18.77 -3.71 23.76
CA VAL A 222 18.11 -2.39 23.73
C VAL A 222 17.75 -1.93 25.14
N PRO A 223 18.02 -0.67 25.51
CA PRO A 223 17.56 -0.11 26.79
C PRO A 223 16.03 -0.11 26.90
N GLU A 224 15.50 -0.16 28.13
CA GLU A 224 14.06 -0.13 28.37
C GLU A 224 13.37 1.11 27.77
N SER A 225 14.08 2.25 27.73
CA SER A 225 13.59 3.49 27.10
C SER A 225 13.35 3.37 25.59
N HIS A 226 13.97 2.41 24.92
CA HIS A 226 13.83 2.19 23.47
C HIS A 226 12.70 1.23 23.11
N ARG A 227 12.01 0.65 24.10
CA ARG A 227 10.77 -0.09 23.88
C ARG A 227 9.60 0.89 23.75
N LEU A 228 8.79 0.76 22.71
CA LEU A 228 7.56 1.55 22.58
C LEU A 228 6.57 1.20 23.70
N GLN A 229 5.79 2.20 24.12
CA GLN A 229 4.82 2.12 25.21
C GLN A 229 3.40 1.96 24.67
N PRO A 230 2.86 0.73 24.58
CA PRO A 230 1.48 0.53 24.15
C PRO A 230 0.51 1.11 25.20
N LYS A 231 -0.58 1.74 24.74
CA LYS A 231 -1.66 2.21 25.62
C LYS A 231 -2.43 1.07 26.29
N THR A 232 -2.50 -0.09 25.63
CA THR A 232 -3.19 -1.30 26.12
C THR A 232 -2.33 -2.54 25.93
N THR A 233 -2.28 -3.08 24.71
CA THR A 233 -1.45 -4.24 24.35
C THR A 233 -0.60 -3.91 23.13
N GLY A 234 0.49 -4.64 22.97
CA GLY A 234 1.34 -4.56 21.79
C GLY A 234 0.60 -4.87 20.49
N ILE A 235 -0.32 -5.84 20.52
CA ILE A 235 -1.20 -6.16 19.39
C ILE A 235 -2.08 -4.96 19.01
N THR A 236 -2.71 -4.29 19.98
CA THR A 236 -3.57 -3.12 19.69
C THR A 236 -2.75 -1.97 19.09
N MET A 237 -1.53 -1.74 19.60
CA MET A 237 -0.59 -0.77 19.03
C MET A 237 -0.17 -1.15 17.60
N MET A 238 0.11 -2.43 17.33
CA MET A 238 0.39 -2.91 15.97
C MET A 238 -0.79 -2.67 15.02
N LEU A 239 -2.03 -2.92 15.48
CA LEU A 239 -3.22 -2.66 14.68
C LEU A 239 -3.41 -1.17 14.41
N ASP A 240 -3.20 -0.29 15.40
CA ASP A 240 -3.22 1.16 15.17
C ASP A 240 -2.15 1.59 14.15
N LEU A 241 -0.92 1.08 14.26
CA LEU A 241 0.15 1.37 13.31
C LEU A 241 -0.24 0.96 11.88
N LEU A 242 -0.66 -0.30 11.70
CA LEU A 242 -0.98 -0.85 10.38
C LEU A 242 -2.24 -0.21 9.78
N HIS A 243 -3.29 0.00 10.57
CA HIS A 243 -4.48 0.67 10.06
C HIS A 243 -4.19 2.11 9.67
N ARG A 244 -3.38 2.83 10.47
CA ARG A 244 -2.95 4.19 10.11
C ARG A 244 -2.14 4.24 8.83
N SER A 245 -1.17 3.34 8.64
CA SER A 245 -0.38 3.31 7.39
C SER A 245 -1.28 3.05 6.18
N ARG A 246 -2.19 2.08 6.29
CA ARG A 246 -3.20 1.75 5.26
C ARG A 246 -4.14 2.91 4.94
N LEU A 247 -4.58 3.66 5.94
CA LEU A 247 -5.40 4.85 5.73
C LEU A 247 -4.63 5.94 4.97
N GLN A 248 -3.30 5.99 5.08
CA GLN A 248 -2.45 6.97 4.39
C GLN A 248 -1.95 6.52 3.00
N PHE A 249 -2.20 5.28 2.58
CA PHE A 249 -1.88 4.80 1.22
C PHE A 249 -2.41 5.69 0.08
N PRO A 250 -3.59 6.34 0.17
CA PRO A 250 -4.10 7.25 -0.86
C PRO A 250 -3.13 8.36 -1.26
N GLY A 251 -2.26 8.83 -0.36
CA GLY A 251 -1.23 9.81 -0.73
C GLY A 251 -0.32 9.27 -1.83
N MET A 252 0.23 8.06 -1.64
CA MET A 252 1.06 7.40 -2.65
C MET A 252 0.24 7.04 -3.91
N ALA A 253 -0.96 6.50 -3.74
CA ALA A 253 -1.78 6.06 -4.86
C ALA A 253 -2.22 7.22 -5.75
N THR A 254 -2.61 8.36 -5.17
CA THR A 254 -3.10 9.54 -5.91
C THR A 254 -2.02 10.06 -6.85
N GLY A 255 -0.77 10.18 -6.37
CA GLY A 255 0.35 10.66 -7.21
C GLY A 255 0.66 9.69 -8.34
N PHE A 256 0.68 8.39 -8.06
CA PHE A 256 0.91 7.36 -9.06
C PHE A 256 -0.18 7.32 -10.12
N LEU A 257 -1.45 7.29 -9.70
CA LEU A 257 -2.61 7.27 -10.59
C LEU A 257 -2.65 8.53 -11.47
N ARG A 258 -2.30 9.68 -10.90
CA ARG A 258 -2.17 10.92 -11.65
C ARG A 258 -1.09 10.84 -12.72
N ARG A 259 0.09 10.30 -12.39
CA ARG A 259 1.18 10.08 -13.35
C ARG A 259 0.76 9.14 -14.48
N MET A 260 0.09 8.03 -14.16
CA MET A 260 -0.40 7.08 -15.18
C MET A 260 -1.43 7.74 -16.12
N LEU A 261 -2.34 8.54 -15.57
CA LEU A 261 -3.32 9.29 -16.36
C LEU A 261 -2.65 10.32 -17.28
N ASP A 262 -1.73 11.13 -16.75
CA ASP A 262 -1.05 12.16 -17.53
C ASP A 262 -0.24 11.56 -18.68
N GLU A 263 0.52 10.48 -18.42
CA GLU A 263 1.27 9.73 -19.43
C GLU A 263 0.36 9.12 -20.50
N ALA A 264 -0.76 8.51 -20.08
CA ALA A 264 -1.72 7.90 -20.99
C ALA A 264 -2.38 8.95 -21.89
N VAL A 265 -2.85 10.06 -21.32
CA VAL A 265 -3.47 11.16 -22.08
C VAL A 265 -2.46 11.77 -23.06
N HIS A 266 -1.23 12.01 -22.62
CA HIS A 266 -0.18 12.55 -23.48
C HIS A 266 0.13 11.61 -24.66
N HIS A 267 0.32 10.31 -24.39
CA HIS A 267 0.57 9.33 -25.43
C HIS A 267 -0.60 9.24 -26.43
N CYS A 268 -1.83 9.13 -25.93
CA CYS A 268 -3.00 8.95 -26.78
C CYS A 268 -3.27 10.18 -27.66
N LYS A 269 -2.97 11.40 -27.20
CA LYS A 269 -3.10 12.62 -28.01
C LYS A 269 -2.07 12.70 -29.12
N THR A 270 -0.83 12.29 -28.85
CA THR A 270 0.30 12.45 -29.77
C THR A 270 0.48 11.28 -30.74
N ARG A 271 -0.04 10.10 -30.41
CA ARG A 271 0.07 8.90 -31.24
C ARG A 271 -1.07 8.82 -32.26
N ASN A 272 -0.72 8.78 -33.55
CA ASN A 272 -1.65 8.52 -34.65
C ASN A 272 -1.64 7.04 -35.06
N VAL A 273 -2.82 6.45 -35.20
CA VAL A 273 -3.07 5.11 -35.76
C VAL A 273 -4.31 5.20 -36.64
N GLY A 274 -4.33 4.50 -37.78
CA GLY A 274 -5.51 4.49 -38.66
C GLY A 274 -5.95 5.87 -39.16
N GLY A 275 -5.00 6.81 -39.32
CA GLY A 275 -5.27 8.16 -39.81
C GLY A 275 -5.82 9.16 -38.77
N THR A 276 -5.95 8.77 -37.49
CA THR A 276 -6.43 9.65 -36.41
C THR A 276 -5.60 9.48 -35.13
N SER A 277 -5.68 10.45 -34.24
CA SER A 277 -5.17 10.35 -32.88
C SER A 277 -5.81 9.16 -32.14
N LEU A 278 -5.03 8.42 -31.35
CA LEU A 278 -5.54 7.35 -30.48
C LEU A 278 -6.64 7.86 -29.55
N PHE A 279 -6.56 9.12 -29.13
CA PHE A 279 -7.54 9.78 -28.26
C PHE A 279 -8.96 9.79 -28.84
N ASN A 280 -9.13 9.62 -30.15
CA ASN A 280 -10.45 9.65 -30.80
C ASN A 280 -11.19 8.29 -30.76
N TYR A 281 -10.49 7.19 -30.50
CA TYR A 281 -11.11 5.86 -30.45
C TYR A 281 -11.91 5.66 -29.16
N ASP A 282 -13.12 5.12 -29.29
CA ASP A 282 -14.04 4.93 -28.17
C ASP A 282 -13.46 4.06 -27.04
N GLN A 283 -12.88 2.90 -27.39
CA GLN A 283 -12.21 2.03 -26.42
C GLN A 283 -11.04 2.70 -25.70
N VAL A 284 -10.34 3.64 -26.35
CA VAL A 284 -9.26 4.41 -25.72
C VAL A 284 -9.86 5.40 -24.72
N LYS A 285 -10.97 6.07 -25.07
CA LYS A 285 -11.69 6.97 -24.16
C LYS A 285 -12.20 6.23 -22.93
N GLU A 286 -12.73 5.00 -23.07
CA GLU A 286 -13.13 4.18 -21.92
C GLU A 286 -11.95 3.95 -20.95
N ARG A 287 -10.78 3.57 -21.47
CA ARG A 287 -9.58 3.36 -20.63
C ARG A 287 -9.11 4.65 -19.94
N LEU A 288 -9.14 5.78 -20.65
CA LEU A 288 -8.77 7.07 -20.07
C LEU A 288 -9.78 7.53 -19.00
N ALA A 289 -11.08 7.30 -19.21
CA ALA A 289 -12.12 7.55 -18.22
C ALA A 289 -11.93 6.68 -16.97
N GLN A 290 -11.52 5.42 -17.13
CA GLN A 290 -11.19 4.54 -16.00
C GLN A 290 -9.99 5.06 -15.19
N LEU A 291 -8.89 5.45 -15.86
CA LEU A 291 -7.73 6.05 -15.20
C LEU A 291 -8.11 7.33 -14.42
N GLN A 292 -8.95 8.18 -15.01
CA GLN A 292 -9.47 9.38 -14.35
C GLN A 292 -10.32 9.01 -13.13
N SER A 293 -11.21 8.04 -13.26
CA SER A 293 -12.06 7.57 -12.17
C SER A 293 -11.23 7.11 -10.98
N TRP A 294 -10.23 6.26 -11.21
CA TRP A 294 -9.37 5.76 -10.14
C TRP A 294 -8.60 6.88 -9.43
N PHE A 295 -8.09 7.88 -10.17
CA PHE A 295 -7.49 9.07 -9.58
C PHE A 295 -8.47 9.84 -8.69
N THR A 296 -9.72 10.00 -9.13
CA THR A 296 -10.77 10.69 -8.35
C THR A 296 -11.16 9.92 -7.10
N VAL A 297 -11.32 8.60 -7.20
CA VAL A 297 -11.62 7.76 -6.04
C VAL A 297 -10.47 7.79 -5.02
N SER A 298 -9.21 7.72 -5.48
CA SER A 298 -8.05 7.88 -4.60
C SER A 298 -8.00 9.26 -3.94
N SER A 299 -8.37 10.32 -4.69
CA SER A 299 -8.48 11.68 -4.14
C SER A 299 -9.54 11.78 -3.04
N ALA A 300 -10.67 11.09 -3.20
CA ALA A 300 -11.73 11.01 -2.19
C ALA A 300 -11.25 10.32 -0.91
N MET A 301 -10.45 9.26 -1.05
CA MET A 301 -9.83 8.59 0.09
C MET A 301 -8.77 9.47 0.78
N SER A 302 -7.96 10.22 0.03
CA SER A 302 -7.03 11.22 0.58
C SER A 302 -7.76 12.29 1.38
N TYR A 303 -8.90 12.78 0.87
CA TYR A 303 -9.76 13.70 1.58
C TYR A 303 -10.31 13.09 2.87
N PHE A 304 -10.92 11.89 2.78
CA PHE A 304 -11.44 11.17 3.95
C PHE A 304 -10.37 11.00 5.03
N THR A 305 -9.19 10.50 4.68
CA THR A 305 -8.10 10.28 5.63
C THR A 305 -7.62 11.60 6.25
N SER A 306 -7.45 12.65 5.44
CA SER A 306 -7.02 13.97 5.92
C SER A 306 -8.00 14.58 6.92
N SER A 307 -9.30 14.41 6.70
CA SER A 307 -10.34 14.97 7.57
C SER A 307 -10.62 14.12 8.81
N ASN A 308 -10.35 12.81 8.76
CA ASN A 308 -10.79 11.89 9.80
C ASN A 308 -9.67 11.23 10.59
N VAL A 309 -8.40 11.35 10.18
CA VAL A 309 -7.29 10.57 10.76
C VAL A 309 -6.13 11.49 11.16
N PRO A 310 -6.31 12.37 12.16
CA PRO A 310 -5.18 13.12 12.73
C PRO A 310 -4.23 12.17 13.49
N LEU A 311 -3.03 12.65 13.83
CA LEU A 311 -1.96 11.83 14.42
C LEU A 311 -2.41 11.12 15.70
N GLU A 312 -3.13 11.84 16.56
CA GLU A 312 -3.57 11.41 17.89
C GLU A 312 -4.76 10.43 17.89
N LYS A 313 -5.49 10.32 16.77
CA LYS A 313 -6.67 9.43 16.68
C LYS A 313 -6.24 7.98 16.77
N ASP A 314 -6.79 7.20 17.70
CA ASP A 314 -6.61 5.74 17.71
C ASP A 314 -7.35 5.09 16.52
N THR A 315 -6.60 4.40 15.66
CA THR A 315 -7.09 3.70 14.46
C THR A 315 -7.11 2.17 14.62
N SER A 316 -6.81 1.63 15.80
CA SER A 316 -6.81 0.18 16.06
C SER A 316 -8.14 -0.51 15.75
N ARG A 317 -9.25 0.25 15.74
CA ARG A 317 -10.62 -0.21 15.41
C ARG A 317 -11.15 0.34 14.07
N SER A 318 -10.26 0.85 13.22
CA SER A 318 -10.59 1.36 11.88
C SER A 318 -10.29 0.32 10.79
N ASP A 319 -10.40 -0.97 11.11
CA ASP A 319 -10.06 -2.09 10.23
C ASP A 319 -10.82 -2.05 8.90
N LEU A 320 -12.15 -1.85 8.92
CA LEU A 320 -12.96 -1.82 7.70
C LEU A 320 -12.57 -0.68 6.74
N PRO A 321 -12.54 0.61 7.14
CA PRO A 321 -12.11 1.67 6.23
C PRO A 321 -10.63 1.55 5.84
N ALA A 322 -9.74 1.16 6.76
CA ALA A 322 -8.31 0.98 6.46
C ALA A 322 -8.07 -0.11 5.40
N ASN A 323 -8.69 -1.29 5.59
CA ASN A 323 -8.57 -2.41 4.68
C ASN A 323 -9.24 -2.08 3.33
N SER A 324 -10.38 -1.39 3.34
CA SER A 324 -11.09 -0.98 2.12
C SER A 324 -10.25 -0.02 1.29
N ILE A 325 -9.69 1.02 1.92
CA ILE A 325 -8.84 2.00 1.26
C ILE A 325 -7.62 1.30 0.65
N LYS A 326 -6.82 0.59 1.46
CA LYS A 326 -5.58 -0.05 0.98
C LYS A 326 -5.86 -1.00 -0.17
N SER A 327 -6.83 -1.91 -0.02
CA SER A 327 -7.09 -2.93 -1.04
C SER A 327 -7.57 -2.31 -2.36
N VAL A 328 -8.52 -1.37 -2.32
CA VAL A 328 -9.05 -0.72 -3.53
C VAL A 328 -8.00 0.14 -4.24
N VAL A 329 -7.28 1.01 -3.54
CA VAL A 329 -6.30 1.88 -4.23
C VAL A 329 -5.17 1.08 -4.84
N THR A 330 -4.77 -0.03 -4.23
CA THR A 330 -3.68 -0.86 -4.75
C THR A 330 -4.11 -1.71 -5.94
N ASP A 331 -5.36 -2.17 -5.99
CA ASP A 331 -5.97 -2.74 -7.19
C ASP A 331 -5.99 -1.72 -8.34
N TYR A 332 -6.36 -0.47 -8.03
CA TYR A 332 -6.38 0.61 -9.01
C TYR A 332 -5.00 1.01 -9.50
N MET A 333 -3.98 1.04 -8.63
CA MET A 333 -2.60 1.27 -9.05
C MET A 333 -2.15 0.21 -10.07
N GLN A 334 -2.33 -1.09 -9.76
CA GLN A 334 -1.94 -2.15 -10.68
C GLN A 334 -2.74 -2.09 -11.99
N SER A 335 -4.04 -1.80 -11.91
CA SER A 335 -4.90 -1.68 -13.09
C SER A 335 -4.49 -0.49 -13.95
N ALA A 336 -4.18 0.66 -13.36
CA ALA A 336 -3.71 1.85 -14.06
C ALA A 336 -2.40 1.61 -14.81
N ALA A 337 -1.46 0.91 -14.19
CA ALA A 337 -0.21 0.52 -14.83
C ALA A 337 -0.44 -0.35 -16.08
N GLN A 338 -1.31 -1.37 -15.95
CA GLN A 338 -1.68 -2.22 -17.08
C GLN A 338 -2.41 -1.45 -18.20
N HIS A 339 -3.28 -0.51 -17.85
CA HIS A 339 -3.96 0.35 -18.82
C HIS A 339 -2.98 1.23 -19.57
N LEU A 340 -2.03 1.87 -18.87
CA LEU A 340 -0.99 2.65 -19.50
C LEU A 340 -0.15 1.80 -20.45
N LEU A 341 0.33 0.63 -20.02
CA LEU A 341 1.11 -0.28 -20.86
C LEU A 341 0.34 -0.69 -22.12
N GLN A 342 -0.94 -1.04 -21.97
CA GLN A 342 -1.79 -1.42 -23.11
C GLN A 342 -1.99 -0.28 -24.10
N LEU A 343 -2.17 0.96 -23.63
CA LEU A 343 -2.34 2.14 -24.47
C LEU A 343 -1.04 2.52 -25.21
N VAL A 344 0.11 2.39 -24.55
CA VAL A 344 1.43 2.67 -25.16
C VAL A 344 1.87 1.56 -26.12
N GLY A 345 1.42 0.33 -25.89
CA GLY A 345 1.77 -0.84 -26.70
C GLY A 345 3.24 -1.23 -26.58
N ALA A 346 3.81 -1.79 -27.65
CA ALA A 346 5.17 -2.36 -27.64
C ALA A 346 6.26 -1.39 -27.17
N LYS A 347 6.10 -0.07 -27.40
CA LYS A 347 7.04 0.94 -26.90
C LYS A 347 7.15 0.92 -25.36
N GLY A 348 6.03 0.67 -24.69
CA GLY A 348 5.94 0.66 -23.24
C GLY A 348 6.56 -0.58 -22.61
N TYR A 349 6.81 -1.64 -23.39
CA TYR A 349 7.38 -2.90 -22.91
C TYR A 349 8.91 -2.85 -22.69
N LYS A 350 9.55 -1.72 -23.00
CA LYS A 350 10.97 -1.50 -22.70
C LYS A 350 11.16 -1.34 -21.19
N LEU A 351 12.26 -1.90 -20.67
CA LEU A 351 12.58 -1.90 -19.24
C LEU A 351 12.70 -0.49 -18.65
N ASP A 352 13.20 0.46 -19.43
CA ASP A 352 13.41 1.87 -19.08
C ASP A 352 12.21 2.77 -19.40
N HIS A 353 11.06 2.19 -19.78
CA HIS A 353 9.84 2.95 -20.05
C HIS A 353 8.88 2.86 -18.85
N ILE A 354 8.38 4.01 -18.39
CA ILE A 354 7.51 4.11 -17.22
C ILE A 354 6.29 3.19 -17.30
N ALA A 355 5.68 3.04 -18.48
CA ALA A 355 4.54 2.16 -18.70
C ALA A 355 4.78 0.69 -18.32
N GLY A 356 5.92 0.09 -18.71
CA GLY A 356 6.26 -1.29 -18.33
C GLY A 356 6.77 -1.36 -16.89
N ARG A 357 7.58 -0.38 -16.49
CA ARG A 357 8.15 -0.29 -15.15
C ARG A 357 7.08 -0.17 -14.06
N SER A 358 6.03 0.60 -14.32
CA SER A 358 4.93 0.82 -13.37
C SER A 358 4.16 -0.47 -13.08
N VAL A 359 4.08 -1.41 -14.02
CA VAL A 359 3.40 -2.72 -13.83
C VAL A 359 4.15 -3.58 -12.80
N VAL A 360 5.48 -3.59 -12.85
CA VAL A 360 6.29 -4.36 -11.90
C VAL A 360 6.45 -3.65 -10.57
N ASP A 361 6.54 -2.32 -10.57
CA ASP A 361 6.72 -1.53 -9.34
C ASP A 361 5.43 -1.43 -8.52
N SER A 362 4.25 -1.42 -9.15
CA SER A 362 2.96 -1.38 -8.43
C SER A 362 2.49 -2.75 -7.92
N ARG A 363 2.97 -3.86 -8.51
CA ARG A 363 2.52 -5.21 -8.17
C ARG A 363 2.66 -5.59 -6.68
N PRO A 364 3.76 -5.27 -5.98
CA PRO A 364 3.91 -5.57 -4.56
C PRO A 364 2.87 -4.91 -3.67
N PHE A 365 2.20 -3.85 -4.12
CA PHE A 365 1.23 -3.12 -3.31
C PHE A 365 -0.04 -3.91 -2.99
N GLN A 366 -0.39 -4.89 -3.83
CA GLN A 366 -1.47 -5.84 -3.55
C GLN A 366 -1.02 -6.98 -2.61
N ILE A 367 0.28 -7.06 -2.26
CA ILE A 367 0.89 -8.16 -1.49
C ILE A 367 1.30 -7.70 -0.08
N PHE A 368 2.13 -6.66 0.02
CA PHE A 368 2.60 -6.18 1.33
C PHE A 368 1.50 -5.44 2.10
N GLU A 369 1.77 -5.05 3.36
CA GLU A 369 0.81 -4.33 4.20
C GLU A 369 -0.53 -5.07 4.38
N GLY A 370 -0.47 -6.41 4.29
CA GLY A 370 -1.61 -7.32 4.19
C GLY A 370 -2.00 -7.56 2.72
N SER A 371 -1.94 -8.81 2.25
CA SER A 371 -2.34 -9.14 0.88
C SER A 371 -3.82 -8.83 0.65
N ASN A 372 -4.17 -8.34 -0.54
CA ASN A 372 -5.54 -7.89 -0.82
C ASN A 372 -6.60 -8.98 -0.56
N ASP A 373 -6.32 -10.26 -0.86
CA ASP A 373 -7.24 -11.37 -0.56
C ASP A 373 -7.56 -11.47 0.94
N ILE A 374 -6.55 -11.39 1.80
CA ILE A 374 -6.70 -11.41 3.26
C ILE A 374 -7.48 -10.17 3.73
N LEU A 375 -7.17 -8.99 3.18
CA LEU A 375 -7.87 -7.76 3.58
C LEU A 375 -9.34 -7.77 3.14
N TYR A 376 -9.66 -8.28 1.95
CA TYR A 376 -11.03 -8.44 1.49
C TYR A 376 -11.81 -9.43 2.36
N GLN A 377 -11.21 -10.59 2.67
CA GLN A 377 -11.80 -11.52 3.63
C GLN A 377 -12.08 -10.85 4.98
N GLN A 378 -11.11 -10.11 5.53
CA GLN A 378 -11.26 -9.41 6.81
C GLN A 378 -12.36 -8.36 6.79
N ILE A 379 -12.55 -7.64 5.67
CA ILE A 379 -13.67 -6.69 5.51
C ILE A 379 -15.01 -7.43 5.67
N THR A 380 -15.17 -8.57 4.98
CA THR A 380 -16.37 -9.39 5.12
C THR A 380 -16.53 -9.92 6.54
N GLU A 381 -15.48 -10.46 7.15
CA GLU A 381 -15.53 -10.95 8.54
C GLU A 381 -15.97 -9.87 9.52
N SER A 382 -15.45 -8.64 9.37
CA SER A 382 -15.84 -7.50 10.20
C SER A 382 -17.31 -7.14 10.02
N VAL A 383 -17.82 -7.14 8.78
CA VAL A 383 -19.24 -6.93 8.51
C VAL A 383 -20.10 -8.04 9.11
N LEU A 384 -19.76 -9.31 8.88
CA LEU A 384 -20.51 -10.45 9.43
C LEU A 384 -20.51 -10.45 10.96
N LYS A 385 -19.40 -10.07 11.60
CA LYS A 385 -19.31 -9.93 13.06
C LYS A 385 -20.25 -8.86 13.59
N MET A 386 -20.42 -7.74 12.89
CA MET A 386 -21.39 -6.70 13.25
C MET A 386 -22.83 -7.16 12.98
N MET A 387 -23.10 -7.77 11.83
CA MET A 387 -24.42 -8.29 11.47
C MET A 387 -24.96 -9.34 12.44
N ARG A 388 -24.09 -10.17 13.05
CA ARG A 388 -24.51 -11.13 14.10
C ARG A 388 -25.18 -10.48 15.31
N LYS A 389 -25.02 -9.17 15.49
CA LYS A 389 -25.67 -8.39 16.56
C LYS A 389 -27.01 -7.76 16.11
N MET A 390 -27.36 -7.88 14.85
CA MET A 390 -28.60 -7.35 14.27
C MET A 390 -29.69 -8.42 14.17
N PRO A 391 -30.97 -8.03 14.20
CA PRO A 391 -32.09 -8.96 14.03
C PRO A 391 -32.23 -9.48 12.59
N SER A 392 -31.80 -8.70 11.59
CA SER A 392 -31.86 -9.08 10.18
C SER A 392 -30.54 -9.71 9.72
N ALA A 393 -30.63 -10.83 9.01
CA ALA A 393 -29.49 -11.44 8.31
C ALA A 393 -29.38 -10.95 6.85
N ASN A 394 -30.16 -9.94 6.47
CA ASN A 394 -30.13 -9.36 5.13
C ASN A 394 -28.95 -8.39 5.01
N LEU A 395 -28.16 -8.54 3.95
CA LEU A 395 -26.96 -7.72 3.75
C LEU A 395 -27.31 -6.24 3.47
N TYR A 396 -28.32 -5.97 2.66
CA TYR A 396 -28.77 -4.61 2.37
C TYR A 396 -29.22 -3.87 3.63
N ASP A 397 -29.94 -4.54 4.53
CA ASP A 397 -30.39 -3.94 5.80
C ASP A 397 -29.24 -3.45 6.68
N PHE A 398 -28.08 -4.12 6.65
CA PHE A 398 -26.89 -3.63 7.33
C PHE A 398 -26.23 -2.47 6.57
N LEU A 399 -26.00 -2.63 5.26
CA LEU A 399 -25.20 -1.68 4.49
C LEU A 399 -25.87 -0.32 4.29
N LYS A 400 -27.21 -0.26 4.23
CA LYS A 400 -27.95 1.00 4.09
C LYS A 400 -27.84 1.92 5.32
N ASP A 401 -27.62 1.34 6.50
CA ASP A 401 -27.55 2.06 7.78
C ASP A 401 -26.10 2.15 8.31
N TYR A 402 -25.13 1.59 7.58
CA TYR A 402 -23.73 1.60 7.98
C TYR A 402 -23.04 2.86 7.46
N THR A 403 -22.41 3.63 8.36
CA THR A 403 -21.84 4.97 8.10
C THR A 403 -20.93 5.07 6.86
N TYR A 404 -20.24 4.00 6.49
CA TYR A 404 -19.35 4.01 5.33
C TYR A 404 -19.99 3.54 4.03
N THR A 405 -21.24 3.08 4.05
CA THR A 405 -21.94 2.57 2.86
C THR A 405 -23.35 3.14 2.69
N GLU A 406 -23.86 3.91 3.65
CA GLU A 406 -25.23 4.46 3.68
C GLU A 406 -25.60 5.24 2.41
N LYS A 407 -24.65 5.97 1.80
CA LYS A 407 -24.92 6.73 0.55
C LYS A 407 -24.87 5.86 -0.70
N ALA A 408 -24.18 4.72 -0.65
CA ALA A 408 -23.91 3.86 -1.79
C ALA A 408 -24.85 2.65 -1.88
N ALA A 409 -25.31 2.11 -0.75
CA ALA A 409 -26.02 0.84 -0.69
C ALA A 409 -27.31 0.80 -1.53
N ASP A 410 -28.05 1.91 -1.58
CA ASP A 410 -29.31 2.00 -2.33
C ASP A 410 -29.15 1.80 -3.85
N TYR A 411 -27.97 2.10 -4.41
CA TYR A 411 -27.68 1.87 -5.83
C TYR A 411 -27.64 0.39 -6.21
N PHE A 412 -27.55 -0.51 -5.23
CA PHE A 412 -27.41 -1.95 -5.41
C PHE A 412 -28.47 -2.75 -4.66
N LYS A 413 -29.55 -2.11 -4.19
CA LYS A 413 -30.64 -2.76 -3.45
C LYS A 413 -31.21 -3.98 -4.18
N ASP A 414 -31.29 -3.91 -5.50
CA ASP A 414 -31.77 -4.99 -6.37
C ASP A 414 -30.93 -6.26 -6.26
N ILE A 415 -29.63 -6.14 -5.97
CA ILE A 415 -28.68 -7.28 -5.91
C ILE A 415 -28.29 -7.61 -4.46
N LEU A 416 -28.31 -6.65 -3.54
CA LEU A 416 -27.91 -6.83 -2.13
C LEU A 416 -29.02 -7.40 -1.24
N ASN A 417 -30.27 -7.44 -1.72
CA ASN A 417 -31.42 -7.90 -0.95
C ASN A 417 -31.48 -9.43 -0.86
N PHE A 418 -30.51 -10.04 -0.17
CA PHE A 418 -30.44 -11.47 0.10
C PHE A 418 -29.99 -11.74 1.54
N ARG A 419 -30.31 -12.93 2.05
CA ARG A 419 -29.85 -13.40 3.37
C ARG A 419 -28.41 -13.90 3.26
N ILE A 420 -27.55 -13.44 4.16
CA ILE A 420 -26.14 -13.79 4.13
C ILE A 420 -25.89 -15.22 4.60
N ASP A 421 -24.98 -15.93 3.93
CA ASP A 421 -24.50 -17.24 4.35
C ASP A 421 -23.26 -17.07 5.25
N TYR A 422 -23.40 -17.33 6.55
CA TYR A 422 -22.30 -17.24 7.50
C TYR A 422 -21.28 -18.38 7.38
N GLY A 423 -21.59 -19.45 6.65
CA GLY A 423 -20.72 -20.59 6.38
C GLY A 423 -20.03 -20.53 5.02
N MET A 424 -20.08 -19.38 4.33
CA MET A 424 -19.56 -19.24 2.97
C MET A 424 -18.07 -19.58 2.88
N ALA A 425 -17.66 -20.11 1.73
CA ALA A 425 -16.25 -20.39 1.46
C ALA A 425 -15.41 -19.10 1.42
N GLN A 426 -14.11 -19.22 1.70
CA GLN A 426 -13.18 -18.09 1.70
C GLN A 426 -13.23 -17.24 0.42
N ARG A 427 -13.29 -17.87 -0.76
CA ARG A 427 -13.43 -17.17 -2.05
C ARG A 427 -14.64 -16.22 -2.10
N LYS A 428 -15.77 -16.63 -1.50
CA LYS A 428 -16.99 -15.82 -1.42
C LYS A 428 -16.84 -14.68 -0.42
N MET A 429 -16.08 -14.88 0.66
CA MET A 429 -15.70 -13.78 1.56
C MET A 429 -14.83 -12.76 0.83
N VAL A 430 -13.87 -13.20 -0.01
CA VAL A 430 -13.04 -12.27 -0.80
C VAL A 430 -13.89 -11.48 -1.80
N GLU A 431 -14.72 -12.15 -2.60
CA GLU A 431 -15.62 -11.49 -3.56
C GLU A 431 -16.56 -10.47 -2.89
N LEU A 432 -17.15 -10.84 -1.75
CA LEU A 432 -18.02 -9.94 -0.99
C LEU A 432 -17.24 -8.74 -0.41
N GLY A 433 -16.04 -8.98 0.10
CA GLY A 433 -15.15 -7.94 0.61
C GLY A 433 -14.76 -6.94 -0.47
N GLN A 434 -14.52 -7.41 -1.69
CA GLN A 434 -14.25 -6.57 -2.86
C GLN A 434 -15.42 -5.66 -3.22
N ALA A 435 -16.66 -6.15 -3.12
CA ALA A 435 -17.86 -5.35 -3.38
C ALA A 435 -18.07 -4.30 -2.27
N ILE A 436 -17.95 -4.71 -1.00
CA ILE A 436 -18.12 -3.82 0.16
C ILE A 436 -17.07 -2.70 0.16
N SER A 437 -15.80 -3.02 -0.09
CA SER A 437 -14.74 -2.01 -0.13
C SER A 437 -14.97 -0.95 -1.22
N ARG A 438 -15.52 -1.35 -2.37
CA ARG A 438 -15.85 -0.43 -3.47
C ARG A 438 -17.10 0.39 -3.16
N MET A 439 -18.08 -0.15 -2.43
CA MET A 439 -19.19 0.65 -1.88
C MET A 439 -18.69 1.70 -0.88
N VAL A 440 -17.74 1.34 0.00
CA VAL A 440 -17.07 2.30 0.90
C VAL A 440 -16.37 3.41 0.11
N SER A 441 -15.67 3.03 -0.96
CA SER A 441 -14.98 3.96 -1.87
C SER A 441 -15.97 4.88 -2.59
N MET A 442 -17.13 4.35 -2.99
CA MET A 442 -18.22 5.11 -3.60
C MET A 442 -18.80 6.12 -2.64
N ASN A 443 -19.05 5.74 -1.38
CA ASN A 443 -19.52 6.66 -0.33
C ASN A 443 -18.53 7.83 -0.14
N MET A 444 -17.23 7.55 0.00
CA MET A 444 -16.19 8.59 0.11
C MET A 444 -16.15 9.49 -1.13
N THR A 445 -16.37 8.93 -2.32
CA THR A 445 -16.40 9.70 -3.57
C THR A 445 -17.60 10.65 -3.64
N MET A 446 -18.76 10.22 -3.15
CA MET A 446 -19.94 11.08 -2.99
C MET A 446 -19.67 12.20 -1.97
N ASP A 447 -19.05 11.87 -0.83
CA ASP A 447 -18.65 12.86 0.19
C ASP A 447 -17.72 13.93 -0.41
N LEU A 448 -16.74 13.54 -1.21
CA LEU A 448 -15.84 14.47 -1.89
C LEU A 448 -16.61 15.37 -2.89
N GLY A 449 -17.57 14.79 -3.62
CA GLY A 449 -18.44 15.54 -4.54
C GLY A 449 -19.27 16.62 -3.82
N GLU A 450 -19.83 16.32 -2.66
CA GLU A 450 -20.57 17.27 -1.83
C GLU A 450 -19.69 18.44 -1.32
N LYS A 451 -18.38 18.25 -1.26
CA LYS A 451 -17.40 19.29 -0.91
C LYS A 451 -16.96 20.16 -2.09
N GLY A 452 -17.58 19.99 -3.25
CA GLY A 452 -17.35 20.84 -4.42
C GLY A 452 -16.19 20.38 -5.32
N PHE A 453 -15.77 19.12 -5.22
CA PHE A 453 -14.87 18.54 -6.22
C PHE A 453 -15.54 18.50 -7.61
N ASN A 454 -14.75 18.35 -8.68
CA ASN A 454 -15.27 18.39 -10.05
C ASN A 454 -16.39 17.36 -10.26
N GLN A 455 -17.60 17.85 -10.55
CA GLN A 455 -18.82 17.01 -10.60
C GLN A 455 -18.83 16.02 -11.77
N GLU A 456 -18.20 16.35 -12.90
CA GLU A 456 -18.09 15.44 -14.03
C GLU A 456 -17.16 14.27 -13.68
N MET A 457 -16.00 14.57 -13.05
CA MET A 457 -15.08 13.55 -12.56
C MET A 457 -15.73 12.64 -11.52
N VAL A 458 -16.52 13.21 -10.60
CA VAL A 458 -17.28 12.45 -9.60
C VAL A 458 -18.32 11.55 -10.28
N SER A 459 -19.16 12.10 -11.15
CA SER A 459 -20.20 11.34 -11.87
C SER A 459 -19.61 10.17 -12.66
N ASN A 460 -18.55 10.41 -13.43
CA ASN A 460 -17.82 9.36 -14.16
C ASN A 460 -17.30 8.28 -13.20
N SER A 461 -16.78 8.68 -12.05
CA SER A 461 -16.25 7.74 -11.05
C SER A 461 -17.35 6.89 -10.42
N LEU A 462 -18.52 7.47 -10.13
CA LEU A 462 -19.66 6.73 -9.61
C LEU A 462 -20.16 5.70 -10.64
N ALA A 463 -20.18 6.05 -11.93
CA ALA A 463 -20.56 5.11 -12.99
C ALA A 463 -19.57 3.93 -13.09
N VAL A 464 -18.26 4.19 -13.02
CA VAL A 464 -17.23 3.13 -13.03
C VAL A 464 -17.36 2.22 -11.80
N LEU A 465 -17.50 2.80 -10.60
CA LEU A 465 -17.68 2.03 -9.36
C LEU A 465 -18.96 1.19 -9.40
N GLN A 466 -20.08 1.72 -9.91
CA GLN A 466 -21.31 0.96 -10.08
C GLN A 466 -21.11 -0.25 -11.00
N LYS A 467 -20.43 -0.08 -12.14
CA LYS A 467 -20.08 -1.18 -13.05
C LYS A 467 -19.22 -2.23 -12.34
N GLU A 468 -18.17 -1.83 -11.64
CA GLU A 468 -17.28 -2.73 -10.88
C GLU A 468 -18.04 -3.53 -9.83
N ILE A 469 -18.83 -2.86 -8.98
CA ILE A 469 -19.58 -3.50 -7.90
C ILE A 469 -20.60 -4.50 -8.47
N ARG A 470 -21.32 -4.13 -9.54
CA ARG A 470 -22.29 -5.04 -10.18
C ARG A 470 -21.61 -6.27 -10.78
N MET A 471 -20.46 -6.13 -11.42
CA MET A 471 -19.69 -7.28 -11.93
C MET A 471 -19.26 -8.23 -10.80
N ILE A 472 -18.76 -7.68 -9.69
CA ILE A 472 -18.33 -8.48 -8.54
C ILE A 472 -19.51 -9.20 -7.89
N LEU A 473 -20.62 -8.50 -7.64
CA LEU A 473 -21.81 -9.12 -7.04
C LEU A 473 -22.46 -10.16 -7.95
N SER A 474 -22.40 -9.97 -9.27
CA SER A 474 -22.82 -11.00 -10.23
C SER A 474 -21.92 -12.24 -10.20
N GLY A 475 -20.62 -12.08 -9.94
CA GLY A 475 -19.72 -13.22 -9.69
C GLY A 475 -20.02 -13.89 -8.35
N TYR A 476 -20.32 -13.10 -7.32
CA TYR A 476 -20.68 -13.58 -6.00
C TYR A 476 -21.91 -14.50 -6.01
N SER A 477 -22.94 -14.18 -6.80
CA SER A 477 -24.13 -15.02 -6.92
C SER A 477 -23.90 -16.35 -7.65
N PHE A 478 -22.79 -16.50 -8.37
CA PHE A 478 -22.46 -17.73 -9.07
C PHE A 478 -21.81 -18.77 -8.15
N ASN A 479 -22.46 -19.92 -7.99
CA ASN A 479 -21.94 -21.03 -7.19
C ASN A 479 -21.11 -21.98 -8.05
N ASN A 480 -19.86 -22.20 -7.66
CA ASN A 480 -18.99 -23.21 -8.26
C ASN A 480 -18.16 -23.91 -7.19
N ASN A 481 -17.81 -25.18 -7.43
CA ASN A 481 -16.83 -25.92 -6.67
C ASN A 481 -15.45 -25.72 -7.29
N ALA A 482 -14.55 -25.04 -6.57
CA ALA A 482 -13.16 -24.92 -6.98
C ALA A 482 -12.42 -26.23 -6.62
N GLY A 483 -12.15 -27.05 -7.63
CA GLY A 483 -11.26 -28.21 -7.52
C GLY A 483 -10.04 -28.02 -8.41
N ILE A 484 -8.89 -28.55 -8.01
CA ILE A 484 -7.68 -28.54 -8.84
C ILE A 484 -7.65 -29.83 -9.66
N ALA A 485 -7.77 -29.70 -10.98
CA ALA A 485 -7.43 -30.77 -11.92
C ALA A 485 -5.99 -30.53 -12.39
N TYR A 486 -5.03 -31.17 -11.72
CA TYR A 486 -3.60 -31.06 -12.03
C TYR A 486 -3.14 -32.34 -12.73
N ASP A 487 -2.54 -32.18 -13.91
CA ASP A 487 -2.00 -33.26 -14.72
C ASP A 487 -0.46 -33.16 -14.71
N PRO A 488 0.22 -33.76 -13.72
CA PRO A 488 1.68 -33.71 -13.61
C PRO A 488 2.38 -34.52 -14.71
N GLU A 489 1.69 -35.51 -15.28
CA GLU A 489 2.25 -36.43 -16.28
C GLU A 489 2.10 -35.87 -17.71
N GLY A 490 1.29 -34.82 -17.89
CA GLY A 490 1.12 -34.12 -19.16
C GLY A 490 0.34 -34.96 -20.18
N GLU A 491 -0.47 -35.91 -19.71
CA GLU A 491 -1.27 -36.80 -20.55
C GLU A 491 -2.34 -36.04 -21.36
N ASN A 492 -2.80 -34.89 -20.85
CA ASN A 492 -3.76 -33.99 -21.48
C ASN A 492 -3.07 -33.01 -22.44
N ASN A 493 -2.22 -33.52 -23.33
CA ASN A 493 -1.62 -32.72 -24.39
C ASN A 493 -2.64 -32.44 -25.50
N TRP A 494 -2.87 -31.16 -25.83
CA TRP A 494 -3.82 -30.73 -26.86
C TRP A 494 -3.50 -31.33 -28.25
N LEU A 495 -2.25 -31.71 -28.52
CA LEU A 495 -1.85 -32.39 -29.74
C LEU A 495 -2.53 -33.76 -29.92
N ASN A 496 -2.87 -34.45 -28.84
CA ASN A 496 -3.51 -35.78 -28.86
C ASN A 496 -4.94 -35.74 -29.45
N TYR A 497 -5.52 -34.55 -29.58
CA TYR A 497 -6.88 -34.33 -30.09
C TYR A 497 -6.89 -33.75 -31.50
N LEU A 498 -5.71 -33.54 -32.10
CA LEU A 498 -5.63 -33.22 -33.51
C LEU A 498 -5.81 -34.51 -34.31
N PRO A 499 -6.59 -34.51 -35.41
CA PRO A 499 -6.57 -35.61 -36.35
C PRO A 499 -5.16 -35.66 -36.96
N LEU A 500 -4.31 -36.54 -36.44
CA LEU A 500 -3.05 -36.87 -37.09
C LEU A 500 -3.44 -37.41 -38.47
N ARG A 501 -3.23 -36.61 -39.52
CA ARG A 501 -3.26 -37.12 -40.89
C ARG A 501 -2.27 -38.28 -40.90
N SER A 502 -2.77 -39.48 -41.18
CA SER A 502 -1.98 -40.69 -41.34
C SER A 502 -0.78 -40.37 -42.24
N GLU A 503 0.39 -40.18 -41.65
CA GLU A 503 1.64 -40.13 -42.40
C GLU A 503 1.85 -41.54 -42.94
N VAL A 504 1.43 -41.66 -44.19
CA VAL A 504 1.84 -42.61 -45.23
C VAL A 504 2.99 -43.50 -44.79
N ARG A 505 2.66 -44.69 -44.29
CA ARG A 505 3.49 -45.88 -44.51
C ARG A 505 3.36 -46.27 -45.98
N GLN A 506 4.10 -45.64 -46.87
CA GLN A 506 4.45 -46.20 -48.19
C GLN A 506 5.87 -45.76 -48.54
N GLY A 507 6.74 -46.75 -48.73
CA GLY A 507 8.15 -46.55 -49.06
C GLY A 507 9.09 -47.69 -48.69
N ALA A 508 8.58 -48.93 -48.57
CA ALA A 508 9.40 -50.12 -48.80
C ALA A 508 9.00 -50.66 -50.18
N GLY A 509 9.95 -50.62 -51.11
CA GLY A 509 9.82 -51.02 -52.51
C GLY A 509 11.10 -50.68 -53.23
#